data_AF-A0A8J4BZ79-F1
#
_entry.id   AF-A0A8J4BZ79-F1
#
_cell.length_a   1.000
_cell.length_b   1.000
_cell.length_c   1.000
_cell.angle_alpha   90.00
_cell.angle_beta   90.00
_cell.angle_gamma   90.00
#
_symmetry.space_group_name_H-M   'P 1'
#
loop_
_entity.id
_entity.type
_entity.pdbx_description
1 polymer ?
#
loop_
_entity_poly.entity_id
_entity_poly.type
_entity_poly.pdbx_seq_one_letter_code
_entity_poly.pdbx_strand_id
1 'polypeptide(L)'
;MDLQWKEAYTCYMRQKQKAQRATLSSRRRLLELQVPKNDGWHPIDIHEPATFYKIAASVRGEMVSVYDGTTRYTIGRWTLGKYGAHGWPPLSSCFYAYQTVEKAISSQFPKDSKYRSAPRVLIQVTATGKAYFNPKTDMWALSSVRPVRILPNSVPAYSDAGVADIATIVRGPGRVDSVTHQHSKSHPWVP
;
A
#
# COMPACT_ATOMS: atom_id res chain seq x y z
N MET A 1 65.00 -4.57 -0.37
CA MET A 1 63.73 -5.27 -0.61
C MET A 1 62.69 -5.09 0.51
N ASP A 2 63.10 -4.84 1.76
CA ASP A 2 62.18 -4.85 2.91
C ASP A 2 61.27 -3.59 3.04
N LEU A 3 61.68 -2.44 2.47
CA LEU A 3 60.93 -1.18 2.56
C LEU A 3 59.72 -1.14 1.61
N GLN A 4 59.90 -1.60 0.36
CA GLN A 4 58.83 -1.65 -0.64
C GLN A 4 57.70 -2.60 -0.22
N TRP A 5 58.04 -3.70 0.45
CA TRP A 5 57.04 -4.65 0.94
C TRP A 5 56.19 -4.07 2.08
N LYS A 6 56.80 -3.28 2.98
CA LYS A 6 56.10 -2.58 4.06
C LYS A 6 55.13 -1.52 3.53
N GLU A 7 55.52 -0.76 2.51
CA GLU A 7 54.64 0.23 1.88
C GLU A 7 53.46 -0.43 1.16
N ALA A 8 53.71 -1.49 0.38
CA ALA A 8 52.68 -2.26 -0.31
C ALA A 8 51.68 -2.89 0.68
N TYR A 9 52.19 -3.50 1.76
CA TYR A 9 51.37 -4.08 2.82
C TYR A 9 50.48 -3.03 3.52
N THR A 10 51.04 -1.85 3.80
CA THR A 10 50.29 -0.75 4.44
C THR A 10 49.19 -0.22 3.51
N CYS A 11 49.49 -0.07 2.21
CA CYS A 11 48.51 0.32 1.20
C CYS A 11 47.36 -0.70 1.10
N TYR A 12 47.69 -1.99 1.02
CA TYR A 12 46.72 -3.08 1.00
C TYR A 12 45.80 -3.06 2.24
N MET A 13 46.37 -2.92 3.43
CA MET A 13 45.59 -2.88 4.67
C MET A 13 44.66 -1.65 4.73
N ARG A 14 45.08 -0.48 4.22
CA ARG A 14 44.22 0.71 4.10
C ARG A 14 43.06 0.49 3.13
N GLN A 15 43.32 -0.10 1.96
CA GLN A 15 42.27 -0.41 0.99
C GLN A 15 41.27 -1.43 1.55
N LYS A 16 41.75 -2.49 2.20
CA LYS A 16 40.93 -3.49 2.86
C LYS A 16 40.04 -2.89 3.94
N GLN A 17 40.58 -2.02 4.80
CA GLN A 17 39.80 -1.30 5.82
C GLN A 17 38.77 -0.35 5.18
N LYS A 18 39.12 0.36 4.10
CA LYS A 18 38.18 1.22 3.38
C LYS A 18 37.02 0.43 2.79
N ALA A 19 37.30 -0.72 2.18
CA ALA A 19 36.28 -1.62 1.65
C ALA A 19 35.37 -2.16 2.77
N GLN A 20 35.95 -2.61 3.90
CA GLN A 20 35.17 -3.07 5.05
C GLN A 20 34.27 -1.97 5.63
N ARG A 21 34.77 -0.74 5.77
CA ARG A 21 33.97 0.41 6.21
C ARG A 21 32.85 0.72 5.23
N ALA A 22 33.12 0.68 3.92
CA ALA A 22 32.10 0.88 2.90
C ALA A 22 31.01 -0.20 3.00
N THR A 23 31.38 -1.48 3.10
CA THR A 23 30.42 -2.59 3.27
C THR A 23 29.59 -2.45 4.55
N LEU A 24 30.21 -2.12 5.68
CA LEU A 24 29.51 -1.91 6.94
C LEU A 24 28.58 -0.69 6.89
N SER A 25 28.99 0.39 6.23
CA SER A 25 28.14 1.57 6.03
C SER A 25 26.94 1.27 5.13
N SER A 26 27.12 0.49 4.06
CA SER A 26 26.04 0.03 3.19
C SER A 26 25.08 -0.90 3.94
N ARG A 27 25.60 -1.84 4.74
CA ARG A 27 24.78 -2.75 5.56
C ARG A 27 24.03 -1.99 6.64
N ARG A 28 24.69 -1.04 7.33
CA ARG A 28 24.06 -0.17 8.33
C ARG A 28 22.98 0.70 7.68
N ARG A 29 23.22 1.26 6.50
CA ARG A 29 22.22 1.99 5.72
C ARG A 29 21.04 1.12 5.33
N LEU A 30 21.27 -0.13 4.92
CA LEU A 30 20.21 -1.10 4.62
C LEU A 30 19.39 -1.48 5.86
N LEU A 31 20.03 -1.55 7.03
CA LEU A 31 19.37 -1.80 8.32
C LEU A 31 18.66 -0.55 8.87
N GLU A 32 19.16 0.65 8.57
CA GLU A 32 18.54 1.94 8.89
C GLU A 32 17.39 2.29 7.94
N LEU A 33 17.24 1.58 6.81
CA LEU A 33 16.00 1.53 6.00
C LEU A 33 14.88 0.73 6.69
N GLN A 34 14.96 0.53 8.00
CA GLN A 34 13.78 0.19 8.81
C GLN A 34 12.62 1.12 8.44
N VAL A 35 11.41 0.54 8.44
CA VAL A 35 10.10 1.20 8.34
C VAL A 35 10.22 2.68 8.70
N PRO A 36 9.89 3.62 7.78
CA PRO A 36 10.20 5.03 7.98
C PRO A 36 9.85 5.47 9.40
N LYS A 37 10.78 6.12 10.12
CA LYS A 37 10.47 6.73 11.43
C LYS A 37 9.42 7.80 11.18
N ASN A 38 8.18 7.53 11.55
CA ASN A 38 7.07 7.96 10.71
C ASN A 38 6.31 9.18 11.22
N ASP A 39 6.09 10.10 10.28
CA ASP A 39 5.13 11.22 10.28
C ASP A 39 3.66 10.73 10.36
N GLY A 40 3.37 9.78 11.26
CA GLY A 40 2.06 9.18 11.47
C GLY A 40 1.72 7.98 10.59
N TRP A 41 2.65 7.38 9.83
CA TRP A 41 2.36 6.12 9.11
C TRP A 41 2.70 4.87 9.92
N HIS A 42 1.82 3.87 9.85
CA HIS A 42 1.93 2.60 10.55
C HIS A 42 2.05 1.45 9.54
N PRO A 43 3.04 0.55 9.69
CA PRO A 43 3.17 -0.62 8.83
C PRO A 43 2.03 -1.62 9.10
N ILE A 44 1.43 -2.14 8.04
CA ILE A 44 0.36 -3.13 8.05
C ILE A 44 0.66 -4.17 6.94
N ASP A 45 0.43 -5.45 7.22
CA ASP A 45 0.48 -6.50 6.20
C ASP A 45 -0.95 -6.91 5.83
N ILE A 46 -1.29 -6.82 4.54
CA ILE A 46 -2.61 -7.15 4.00
C ILE A 46 -2.53 -8.58 3.47
N HIS A 47 -2.86 -9.54 4.34
CA HIS A 47 -2.78 -10.97 4.02
C HIS A 47 -3.79 -11.41 2.96
N GLU A 48 -4.99 -10.85 2.98
CA GLU A 48 -6.06 -11.16 2.04
C GLU A 48 -6.36 -9.98 1.11
N PRO A 49 -6.74 -10.22 -0.15
CA PRO A 49 -7.11 -9.15 -1.07
C PRO A 49 -8.22 -8.24 -0.51
N ALA A 50 -7.86 -6.99 -0.23
CA ALA A 50 -8.78 -5.98 0.30
C ALA A 50 -9.13 -4.94 -0.76
N THR A 51 -10.33 -4.36 -0.66
CA THR A 51 -10.82 -3.35 -1.60
C THR A 51 -10.48 -1.95 -1.12
N PHE A 52 -10.00 -1.12 -2.05
CA PHE A 52 -9.70 0.30 -1.85
C PHE A 52 -10.18 1.11 -3.04
N TYR A 53 -10.14 2.43 -2.88
CA TYR A 53 -10.53 3.41 -3.88
C TYR A 53 -9.42 4.43 -4.08
N LYS A 54 -9.12 4.74 -5.34
CA LYS A 54 -8.05 5.67 -5.71
C LYS A 54 -8.54 6.58 -6.82
N ILE A 55 -8.03 7.82 -6.83
CA ILE A 55 -8.14 8.70 -8.00
C ILE A 55 -6.89 8.59 -8.86
N ALA A 56 -7.10 8.38 -10.15
CA ALA A 56 -6.10 8.51 -11.20
C ALA A 56 -6.41 9.72 -12.09
N ALA A 57 -5.43 10.16 -12.89
CA ALA A 57 -5.64 11.12 -13.96
C ALA A 57 -5.99 10.36 -15.25
N SER A 58 -6.97 10.84 -16.00
CA SER A 58 -7.21 10.41 -17.39
C SER A 58 -6.34 11.24 -18.32
N VAL A 59 -5.37 10.61 -18.97
CA VAL A 59 -4.45 11.28 -19.90
C VAL A 59 -4.46 10.49 -21.21
N ARG A 60 -5.00 11.10 -22.27
CA ARG A 60 -5.10 10.47 -23.61
C ARG A 60 -5.79 9.09 -23.58
N GLY A 61 -6.81 8.94 -22.75
CA GLY A 61 -7.55 7.68 -22.58
C GLY A 61 -6.89 6.66 -21.65
N GLU A 62 -5.71 6.95 -21.10
CA GLU A 62 -5.03 6.09 -20.12
C GLU A 62 -5.27 6.58 -18.68
N MET A 63 -5.29 5.64 -17.73
CA MET A 63 -5.31 5.97 -16.30
C MET A 63 -3.88 6.06 -15.79
N VAL A 64 -3.48 7.23 -15.30
CA VAL A 64 -2.10 7.50 -14.85
C VAL A 64 -2.09 7.94 -13.39
N SER A 65 -1.09 7.49 -12.64
CA SER A 65 -0.86 7.90 -11.25
C SER A 65 -0.64 9.41 -11.15
N VAL A 66 -1.35 10.02 -10.20
CA VAL A 66 -1.28 11.46 -9.93
C VAL A 66 -0.08 11.83 -9.05
N TYR A 67 0.61 10.84 -8.48
CA TYR A 67 1.74 11.03 -7.57
C TYR A 67 3.07 11.05 -8.34
N ASP A 68 3.33 10.03 -9.15
CA ASP A 68 4.59 9.93 -9.91
C ASP A 68 4.45 10.42 -11.36
N GLY A 69 3.23 10.55 -11.88
CA GLY A 69 2.98 10.97 -13.26
C GLY A 69 3.40 9.97 -14.35
N THR A 70 3.87 8.78 -13.98
CA THR A 70 4.47 7.78 -14.89
C THR A 70 3.79 6.42 -14.81
N THR A 71 3.30 6.02 -13.64
CA THR A 71 2.67 4.71 -13.43
C THR A 71 1.33 4.69 -14.14
N ARG A 72 1.17 3.75 -15.08
CA ARG A 72 -0.08 3.52 -15.79
C ARG A 72 -0.85 2.38 -15.15
N TYR A 73 -2.15 2.57 -15.02
CA TYR A 73 -3.08 1.58 -14.49
C TYR A 73 -3.84 0.94 -15.64
N THR A 74 -3.92 -0.39 -15.61
CA THR A 74 -4.74 -1.17 -16.55
C THR A 74 -5.71 -2.02 -15.76
N ILE A 75 -6.99 -2.00 -16.13
CA ILE A 75 -8.01 -2.82 -15.50
C ILE A 75 -7.61 -4.30 -15.57
N GLY A 76 -7.75 -5.00 -14.44
CA GLY A 76 -7.44 -6.42 -14.31
C GLY A 76 -5.97 -6.75 -14.18
N ARG A 77 -5.02 -5.80 -14.25
CA ARG A 77 -3.57 -6.05 -14.12
C ARG A 77 -3.03 -5.60 -12.78
N TRP A 78 -2.20 -6.43 -12.16
CA TRP A 78 -1.44 -6.06 -10.98
C TRP A 78 -0.35 -5.04 -11.33
N THR A 79 -0.26 -3.98 -10.54
CA THR A 79 0.80 -2.98 -10.58
C THR A 79 1.56 -3.09 -9.26
N LEU A 80 2.86 -3.28 -9.35
CA LEU A 80 3.73 -3.51 -8.19
C LEU A 80 4.61 -2.29 -7.95
N GLY A 81 4.68 -1.86 -6.69
CA GLY A 81 5.61 -0.86 -6.21
C GLY A 81 7.02 -1.45 -6.16
N LYS A 82 8.02 -0.57 -6.13
CA LYS A 82 9.42 -1.00 -5.96
C LYS A 82 9.61 -1.62 -4.58
N TYR A 83 10.34 -2.72 -4.50
CA TYR A 83 10.75 -3.29 -3.22
C TYR A 83 11.83 -2.44 -2.55
N GLY A 84 11.64 -2.15 -1.26
CA GLY A 84 12.65 -1.56 -0.40
C GLY A 84 13.25 -2.57 0.57
N ALA A 85 13.78 -2.09 1.69
CA ALA A 85 14.40 -2.95 2.70
C ALA A 85 13.37 -3.85 3.38
N HIS A 86 13.76 -5.10 3.67
CA HIS A 86 12.90 -6.10 4.32
C HIS A 86 11.55 -6.35 3.59
N GLY A 87 11.53 -6.15 2.27
CA GLY A 87 10.35 -6.31 1.43
C GLY A 87 9.34 -5.16 1.52
N TRP A 88 9.57 -4.18 2.38
CA TRP A 88 8.72 -3.00 2.53
C TRP A 88 9.05 -1.98 1.43
N PRO A 89 8.08 -1.53 0.62
CA PRO A 89 8.34 -0.48 -0.37
C PRO A 89 8.66 0.85 0.32
N PRO A 90 9.55 1.70 -0.22
CA PRO A 90 9.62 3.08 0.23
C PRO A 90 8.29 3.78 -0.07
N LEU A 91 7.84 4.70 0.81
CA LEU A 91 6.58 5.42 0.65
C LEU A 91 6.44 6.08 -0.74
N SER A 92 7.52 6.62 -1.28
CA SER A 92 7.56 7.24 -2.61
C SER A 92 7.26 6.28 -3.78
N SER A 93 7.31 4.97 -3.54
CA SER A 93 7.00 3.92 -4.52
C SER A 93 5.69 3.19 -4.23
N CYS A 94 4.94 3.63 -3.22
CA CYS A 94 3.64 3.06 -2.88
C CYS A 94 2.51 3.68 -3.71
N PHE A 95 1.41 2.94 -3.82
CA PHE A 95 0.17 3.42 -4.41
C PHE A 95 -0.76 3.94 -3.33
N TYR A 96 -0.96 5.26 -3.31
CA TYR A 96 -1.86 5.87 -2.34
C TYR A 96 -3.33 5.65 -2.68
N ALA A 97 -4.14 5.23 -1.71
CA ALA A 97 -5.56 4.93 -1.84
C ALA A 97 -6.32 5.15 -0.51
N TYR A 98 -7.65 5.01 -0.55
CA TYR A 98 -8.57 5.18 0.57
C TYR A 98 -9.49 3.97 0.71
N GLN A 99 -10.00 3.72 1.91
CA GLN A 99 -10.97 2.63 2.13
C GLN A 99 -12.39 2.97 1.65
N THR A 100 -12.73 4.26 1.57
CA THR A 100 -14.07 4.73 1.20
C THR A 100 -14.05 5.55 -0.08
N VAL A 101 -15.17 5.52 -0.82
CA VAL A 101 -15.35 6.25 -2.08
C VAL A 101 -15.35 7.76 -1.82
N GLU A 102 -16.00 8.20 -0.75
CA GLU A 102 -16.16 9.60 -0.36
C GLU A 102 -14.80 10.24 -0.09
N LYS A 103 -13.89 9.51 0.59
CA LYS A 103 -12.51 9.97 0.82
C LYS A 103 -11.71 10.03 -0.46
N ALA A 104 -11.82 9.03 -1.33
CA ALA A 104 -11.15 9.08 -2.63
C ALA A 104 -11.62 10.27 -3.46
N ILE A 105 -12.93 10.51 -3.58
CA ILE A 105 -13.49 11.64 -4.36
C ILE A 105 -13.10 12.99 -3.76
N SER A 106 -13.14 13.14 -2.44
CA SER A 106 -12.76 14.39 -1.76
C SER A 106 -11.24 14.66 -1.77
N SER A 107 -10.41 13.64 -2.00
CA SER A 107 -8.96 13.82 -2.11
C SER A 107 -8.56 14.76 -3.24
N GLN A 108 -7.58 15.62 -3.02
CA GLN A 108 -7.05 16.50 -4.07
C GLN A 108 -5.82 15.88 -4.72
N PHE A 109 -5.54 16.26 -5.96
CA PHE A 109 -4.25 15.93 -6.55
C PHE A 109 -3.12 16.59 -5.75
N PRO A 110 -1.97 15.90 -5.58
CA PRO A 110 -0.79 16.51 -4.98
C PRO A 110 -0.44 17.83 -5.66
N LYS A 111 0.04 18.81 -4.89
CA LYS A 111 0.32 20.17 -5.40
C LYS A 111 1.35 20.17 -6.53
N ASP A 112 2.27 19.22 -6.47
CA ASP A 112 3.36 18.92 -7.39
C ASP A 112 2.98 17.92 -8.50
N SER A 113 1.73 17.48 -8.57
CA SER A 113 1.27 16.55 -9.61
C SER A 113 1.39 17.16 -11.01
N LYS A 114 2.08 16.45 -11.91
CA LYS A 114 2.17 16.80 -13.34
C LYS A 114 0.79 16.87 -14.01
N TYR A 115 -0.19 16.14 -13.50
CA TYR A 115 -1.53 16.03 -14.07
C TYR A 115 -2.59 16.76 -13.26
N ARG A 116 -2.20 17.85 -12.57
CA ARG A 116 -3.09 18.64 -11.72
C ARG A 116 -4.40 19.07 -12.42
N SER A 117 -4.34 19.36 -13.72
CA SER A 117 -5.45 19.81 -14.56
C SER A 117 -6.15 18.69 -15.35
N ALA A 118 -5.67 17.45 -15.28
CA ALA A 118 -6.26 16.35 -16.03
C ALA A 118 -7.60 15.91 -15.40
N PRO A 119 -8.53 15.35 -16.19
CA PRO A 119 -9.76 14.77 -15.65
C PRO A 119 -9.45 13.70 -14.61
N ARG A 120 -10.18 13.74 -13.50
CA ARG A 120 -10.07 12.79 -12.40
C ARG A 120 -10.84 11.53 -12.74
N VAL A 121 -10.33 10.36 -12.41
CA VAL A 121 -11.02 9.08 -12.58
C VAL A 121 -10.97 8.30 -11.28
N LEU A 122 -12.13 8.02 -10.71
CA LEU A 122 -12.26 7.11 -9.58
C LEU A 122 -12.15 5.66 -10.04
N ILE A 123 -11.25 4.93 -9.40
CA ILE A 123 -11.06 3.50 -9.64
C ILE A 123 -11.22 2.72 -8.35
N GLN A 124 -11.93 1.59 -8.43
CA GLN A 124 -11.87 0.55 -7.41
C GLN A 124 -10.63 -0.30 -7.66
N VAL A 125 -9.83 -0.51 -6.63
CA VAL A 125 -8.63 -1.33 -6.69
C VAL A 125 -8.68 -2.41 -5.62
N THR A 126 -8.16 -3.59 -5.95
CA THR A 126 -7.84 -4.63 -4.97
C THR A 126 -6.37 -4.52 -4.61
N ALA A 127 -6.02 -4.69 -3.34
CA ALA A 127 -4.64 -4.61 -2.86
C ALA A 127 -4.29 -5.74 -1.90
N THR A 128 -3.01 -6.11 -1.88
CA THR A 128 -2.44 -7.15 -1.02
C THR A 128 -1.00 -6.82 -0.63
N GLY A 129 -0.50 -7.52 0.39
CA GLY A 129 0.88 -7.45 0.84
C GLY A 129 1.16 -6.25 1.74
N LYS A 130 2.42 -5.83 1.76
CA LYS A 130 2.90 -4.80 2.68
C LYS A 130 2.32 -3.43 2.36
N ALA A 131 1.84 -2.71 3.37
CA ALA A 131 1.20 -1.43 3.22
C ALA A 131 1.43 -0.52 4.44
N TYR A 132 1.24 0.78 4.25
CA TYR A 132 1.24 1.70 5.37
C TYR A 132 -0.13 2.36 5.51
N PHE A 133 -0.55 2.62 6.73
CA PHE A 133 -1.75 3.38 7.04
C PHE A 133 -1.42 4.63 7.83
N ASN A 134 -2.00 5.76 7.44
CA ASN A 134 -1.91 7.01 8.18
C ASN A 134 -3.28 7.36 8.78
N PRO A 135 -3.49 7.20 10.09
CA PRO A 135 -4.78 7.49 10.74
C PRO A 135 -5.13 8.98 10.74
N LYS A 136 -4.17 9.90 10.58
CA LYS A 136 -4.46 11.34 10.53
C LYS A 136 -5.14 11.73 9.22
N THR A 137 -4.74 11.11 8.12
CA THR A 137 -5.26 11.42 6.78
C THR A 137 -6.23 10.37 6.24
N ASP A 138 -6.40 9.26 6.98
CA ASP A 138 -7.13 8.07 6.56
C ASP A 138 -6.66 7.53 5.20
N MET A 139 -5.34 7.57 4.98
CA MET A 139 -4.74 7.24 3.69
C MET A 139 -3.91 5.97 3.81
N TRP A 140 -3.99 5.15 2.77
CA TRP A 140 -3.23 3.92 2.62
C TRP A 140 -2.13 4.11 1.59
N ALA A 141 -0.94 3.57 1.85
CA ALA A 141 0.17 3.49 0.90
C ALA A 141 0.46 2.01 0.61
N LEU A 142 -0.02 1.53 -0.54
CA LEU A 142 -0.10 0.11 -0.88
C LEU A 142 1.09 -0.33 -1.74
N SER A 143 1.67 -1.51 -1.47
CA SER A 143 2.76 -2.07 -2.30
C SER A 143 2.29 -2.66 -3.63
N SER A 144 1.06 -3.16 -3.68
CA SER A 144 0.51 -3.88 -4.84
C SER A 144 -0.95 -3.52 -5.02
N VAL A 145 -1.33 -3.11 -6.24
CA VAL A 145 -2.72 -2.78 -6.57
C VAL A 145 -3.15 -3.39 -7.89
N ARG A 146 -4.39 -3.83 -7.98
CA ARG A 146 -5.05 -4.29 -9.20
C ARG A 146 -6.31 -3.45 -9.42
N PRO A 147 -6.34 -2.54 -10.40
CA PRO A 147 -7.56 -1.85 -10.79
C PRO A 147 -8.63 -2.86 -11.23
N VAL A 148 -9.81 -2.79 -10.64
CA VAL A 148 -10.92 -3.72 -10.88
C VAL A 148 -11.92 -3.12 -11.86
N ARG A 149 -12.32 -1.87 -11.61
CA ARG A 149 -13.27 -1.13 -12.45
C ARG A 149 -13.15 0.38 -12.23
N ILE A 150 -13.59 1.12 -13.23
CA ILE A 150 -13.80 2.56 -13.16
C ILE A 150 -15.18 2.80 -12.53
N LEU A 151 -15.27 3.77 -11.63
CA LEU A 151 -16.51 4.16 -10.96
C LEU A 151 -16.95 5.55 -11.43
N PRO A 152 -18.25 5.86 -11.39
CA PRO A 152 -18.73 7.22 -11.58
C PRO A 152 -18.10 8.18 -10.56
N ASN A 153 -17.69 9.36 -10.99
CA ASN A 153 -17.18 10.41 -10.10
C ASN A 153 -18.28 11.17 -9.34
N SER A 154 -19.55 10.87 -9.61
CA SER A 154 -20.69 11.42 -8.89
C SER A 154 -21.18 10.39 -7.87
N VAL A 155 -21.16 10.75 -6.59
CA VAL A 155 -22.07 10.11 -5.63
C VAL A 155 -23.47 10.46 -6.13
N PRO A 156 -24.35 9.48 -6.44
CA PRO A 156 -25.73 9.82 -6.72
C PRO A 156 -26.23 10.59 -5.50
N ALA A 157 -26.61 11.86 -5.70
CA ALA A 157 -27.28 12.60 -4.66
C ALA A 157 -28.52 11.77 -4.32
N TYR A 158 -28.54 11.16 -3.14
CA TYR A 158 -29.77 10.67 -2.58
C TYR A 158 -30.62 11.92 -2.41
N SER A 159 -31.48 12.19 -3.39
CA SER A 159 -32.56 13.14 -3.21
C SER A 159 -33.38 12.61 -2.05
N ASP A 160 -33.55 13.41 -1.01
CA ASP A 160 -34.54 13.28 0.06
C ASP A 160 -35.96 13.32 -0.55
N ALA A 161 -36.27 12.35 -1.40
CA ALA A 161 -37.56 12.15 -2.02
C ALA A 161 -38.04 10.76 -1.59
N GLY A 162 -38.69 10.73 -0.44
CA GLY A 162 -39.52 9.62 -0.02
C GLY A 162 -38.96 8.82 1.15
N VAL A 163 -39.22 9.32 2.36
CA VAL A 163 -39.58 8.43 3.47
C VAL A 163 -40.82 7.65 3.00
N ALA A 164 -40.60 6.44 2.52
CA ALA A 164 -41.64 5.43 2.40
C ALA A 164 -41.12 4.17 3.06
N ASP A 165 -41.82 3.79 4.12
CA ASP A 165 -41.70 2.59 4.93
C ASP A 165 -41.04 1.40 4.24
N ILE A 166 -39.87 1.01 4.74
CA ILE A 166 -39.47 -0.40 4.78
C ILE A 166 -39.31 -0.78 6.25
N ALA A 167 -40.41 -0.62 6.98
CA ALA A 167 -40.68 -1.32 8.22
C ALA A 167 -41.58 -2.54 7.92
N THR A 168 -41.22 -3.41 6.99
CA THR A 168 -41.86 -4.73 6.86
C THR A 168 -40.88 -5.71 6.20
N ILE A 169 -40.87 -6.95 6.69
CA ILE A 169 -39.98 -8.08 6.34
C ILE A 169 -38.70 -8.13 7.19
N VAL A 170 -38.85 -8.50 8.47
CA VAL A 170 -38.35 -9.77 9.07
C VAL A 170 -38.86 -9.80 10.53
N ARG A 171 -40.08 -10.30 10.73
CA ARG A 171 -40.50 -10.90 12.01
C ARG A 171 -40.60 -12.40 11.77
N GLY A 172 -39.63 -13.14 12.31
CA GLY A 172 -39.73 -14.57 12.56
C GLY A 172 -39.09 -14.83 13.93
N PRO A 173 -39.81 -15.38 14.92
CA PRO A 173 -39.23 -15.69 16.21
C PRO A 173 -38.50 -17.04 16.11
N GLY A 174 -37.18 -16.97 15.89
CA GLY A 174 -36.29 -18.13 15.87
C GLY A 174 -35.64 -18.34 17.23
N ARG A 175 -36.28 -19.20 18.03
CA ARG A 175 -35.83 -19.83 19.28
C ARG A 175 -34.32 -20.13 19.29
N VAL A 176 -33.60 -19.64 20.31
CA VAL A 176 -32.22 -20.05 20.60
C VAL A 176 -32.29 -21.25 21.55
N ASP A 177 -32.31 -22.45 20.99
CA ASP A 177 -32.04 -23.66 21.76
C ASP A 177 -30.53 -23.84 21.88
N SER A 178 -30.04 -23.57 23.09
CA SER A 178 -28.71 -23.93 23.56
C SER A 178 -28.50 -25.44 23.49
N VAL A 179 -27.64 -25.90 22.58
CA VAL A 179 -27.12 -27.27 22.57
C VAL A 179 -25.62 -27.22 22.85
N THR A 180 -25.32 -27.58 24.08
CA THR A 180 -24.03 -28.06 24.56
C THR A 180 -23.64 -29.29 23.75
N HIS A 181 -22.47 -29.31 23.13
CA HIS A 181 -21.77 -30.57 22.89
C HIS A 181 -20.25 -30.41 22.99
N GLN A 182 -19.72 -31.18 23.92
CA GLN A 182 -18.31 -31.38 24.20
C GLN A 182 -17.60 -32.16 23.08
N HIS A 183 -16.28 -32.06 23.17
CA HIS A 183 -15.27 -33.10 22.92
C HIS A 183 -14.62 -33.25 21.53
N SER A 184 -13.34 -32.85 21.54
CA SER A 184 -12.18 -33.68 21.20
C SER A 184 -11.77 -33.76 19.72
N LYS A 185 -10.58 -33.25 19.38
CA LYS A 185 -9.29 -33.95 19.46
C LYS A 185 -8.23 -33.11 18.76
N SER A 186 -7.15 -32.85 19.48
CA SER A 186 -5.80 -32.65 18.96
C SER A 186 -5.45 -33.65 17.85
N HIS A 187 -4.67 -33.23 16.85
CA HIS A 187 -3.30 -33.72 16.61
C HIS A 187 -2.57 -32.85 15.55
N PRO A 188 -1.23 -32.73 15.62
CA PRO A 188 -0.41 -31.86 14.78
C PRO A 188 0.13 -32.61 13.55
N TRP A 189 0.52 -31.88 12.50
CA TRP A 189 1.47 -32.42 11.52
C TRP A 189 2.45 -31.34 11.02
N VAL A 190 3.73 -31.70 11.13
CA VAL A 190 4.94 -31.14 10.51
C VAL A 190 5.42 -32.22 9.53
N PRO A 191 5.87 -31.84 8.33
CA PRO A 191 7.29 -32.09 7.99
C PRO A 191 8.08 -30.80 7.78
#